data_AF-A0A7Y2FZY2-F1
#
_entry.id   AF-A0A7Y2FZY2-F1
#
_cell.length_a   1.000
_cell.length_b   1.000
_cell.length_c   1.000
_cell.angle_alpha   90.00
_cell.angle_beta   90.00
_cell.angle_gamma   90.00
#
_symmetry.space_group_name_H-M   'P 1'
#
loop_
_entity.id
_entity.type
_entity.pdbx_description
1 polymer ?
#
loop_
_entity_poly.entity_id
_entity_poly.type
_entity_poly.pdbx_seq_one_letter_code
_entity_poly.pdbx_strand_id
1 'polypeptide(L)'
;MKQDWERLIRDYKTRMKNFAVESKAMQKKAFRFSLVRLAHFVLGLGLTLFVFTLSTYGGIAVLFVSILVFAFMVRHSLRLQSKIEFLKAMSEINRKEANLIGHNFSNLRTGDQFLPKSHVYAADLDILGDHSLFQYVNRASTHLGDGTLANWLLIPAKPNILPPRRESIIELSDQLSWRQEFQASGFSIKDAKRDFDILLEWMKEKPVLLTKNWVRWAYWLAPIWFIVSTYLCFTVLNLYYLILAWGIPLWIHSRFMEVIDKA
;
A
#
# COMPACT_ATOMS: atom_id res chain seq x y z
N MET A 1 11.08 14.45 36.39
CA MET A 1 11.84 14.47 35.12
C MET A 1 12.57 13.16 34.83
N LYS A 2 13.68 12.80 35.51
CA LYS A 2 14.44 11.57 35.16
C LYS A 2 13.62 10.28 35.32
N GLN A 3 12.82 10.17 36.38
CA GLN A 3 11.92 9.03 36.60
C GLN A 3 10.80 8.93 35.55
N ASP A 4 10.32 10.05 35.03
CA ASP A 4 9.26 10.10 34.02
C ASP A 4 9.77 9.59 32.65
N TRP A 5 11.00 9.95 32.29
CA TRP A 5 11.66 9.45 31.08
C TRP A 5 11.90 7.95 31.13
N GLU A 6 12.39 7.43 32.25
CA GLU A 6 12.59 5.99 32.42
C GLU A 6 11.28 5.22 32.35
N ARG A 7 10.19 5.77 32.89
CA ARG A 7 8.84 5.19 32.75
C ARG A 7 8.42 5.15 31.29
N LEU A 8 8.55 6.26 30.57
CA LEU A 8 8.15 6.35 29.17
C LEU A 8 8.95 5.39 28.27
N ILE A 9 10.26 5.27 28.49
CA ILE A 9 11.10 4.27 27.80
C ILE A 9 10.61 2.85 28.09
N ARG A 10 10.28 2.53 29.33
CA ARG A 10 9.74 1.20 29.70
C ARG A 10 8.40 0.92 29.02
N ASP A 11 7.52 1.91 28.95
CA ASP A 11 6.22 1.78 28.29
C ASP A 11 6.39 1.51 26.79
N TYR A 12 7.26 2.26 26.10
CA TYR A 12 7.57 2.02 24.69
C TYR A 12 8.23 0.66 24.45
N LYS A 13 9.19 0.24 25.29
CA LYS A 13 9.80 -1.10 25.18
C LYS A 13 8.79 -2.22 25.39
N THR A 14 7.85 -2.04 26.31
CA THR A 14 6.76 -3.00 26.55
C THR A 14 5.84 -3.11 25.33
N ARG A 15 5.41 -1.97 24.78
CA ARG A 15 4.58 -1.93 23.56
C ARG A 15 5.31 -2.56 22.36
N MET A 16 6.58 -2.21 22.15
CA MET A 16 7.43 -2.80 21.12
C MET A 16 7.44 -4.33 21.22
N LYS A 17 7.68 -4.88 22.42
CA LYS A 17 7.70 -6.32 22.67
C LYS A 17 6.34 -6.97 22.41
N ASN A 18 5.26 -6.37 22.88
CA ASN A 18 3.91 -6.89 22.71
C ASN A 18 3.53 -7.00 21.22
N PHE A 19 3.75 -5.93 20.45
CA PHE A 19 3.49 -5.94 19.01
C PHE A 19 4.41 -6.90 18.24
N ALA A 20 5.67 -7.07 18.68
CA ALA A 20 6.58 -8.04 18.09
C ALA A 20 6.13 -9.49 18.31
N VAL A 21 5.65 -9.81 19.52
CA VAL A 21 5.09 -11.13 19.86
C VAL A 21 3.81 -11.40 19.05
N GLU A 22 2.91 -10.42 18.98
CA GLU A 22 1.67 -10.53 18.22
C GLU A 22 1.94 -10.72 16.72
N SER A 23 2.88 -9.94 16.14
CA SER A 23 3.28 -10.09 14.74
C SER A 23 3.84 -11.48 14.46
N LYS A 24 4.70 -12.02 15.34
CA LYS A 24 5.23 -13.39 15.21
C LYS A 24 4.14 -14.45 15.30
N ALA A 25 3.16 -14.29 16.20
CA ALA A 25 2.02 -15.19 16.31
C ALA A 25 1.17 -15.17 15.02
N MET A 26 0.92 -13.98 14.45
CA MET A 26 0.18 -13.84 13.20
C MET A 26 0.94 -14.41 12.00
N GLN A 27 2.27 -14.26 11.94
CA GLN A 27 3.11 -14.89 10.91
C GLN A 27 3.00 -16.41 10.94
N LYS A 28 3.01 -17.03 12.13
CA LYS A 28 2.81 -18.49 12.27
C LYS A 28 1.43 -18.91 11.74
N LYS A 29 0.38 -18.14 12.03
CA LYS A 29 -0.97 -18.38 11.49
C LYS A 29 -0.98 -18.24 9.96
N ALA A 30 -0.35 -17.20 9.42
CA ALA A 30 -0.25 -16.97 7.98
C ALA A 30 0.49 -18.09 7.25
N PHE A 31 1.57 -18.60 7.85
CA PHE A 31 2.31 -19.73 7.31
C PHE A 31 1.43 -21.00 7.22
N ARG A 32 0.72 -21.35 8.30
CA ARG A 32 -0.23 -22.48 8.29
C ARG A 32 -1.30 -22.28 7.21
N PHE A 33 -1.84 -21.08 7.09
CA PHE A 33 -2.83 -20.75 6.07
C PHE A 33 -2.28 -20.87 4.64
N SER A 34 -1.00 -20.52 4.42
CA SER A 34 -0.33 -20.73 3.14
C SER A 34 -0.20 -22.22 2.79
N LEU A 35 0.07 -23.09 3.79
CA LEU A 35 0.09 -24.54 3.58
C LEU A 35 -1.30 -25.07 3.20
N VAL A 36 -2.37 -24.60 3.87
CA VAL A 36 -3.75 -24.97 3.52
C VAL A 36 -4.09 -24.56 2.08
N ARG A 37 -3.65 -23.36 1.65
CA ARG A 37 -3.85 -22.90 0.27
C ARG A 37 -3.10 -23.75 -0.74
N LEU A 38 -1.87 -24.18 -0.42
CA LEU A 38 -1.10 -25.08 -1.27
C LEU A 38 -1.79 -26.45 -1.38
N ALA A 39 -2.27 -27.00 -0.26
CA ALA A 39 -3.02 -28.25 -0.26
C ALA A 39 -4.31 -28.13 -1.10
N HIS A 40 -5.08 -27.04 -0.94
CA HIS A 40 -6.26 -26.76 -1.75
C HIS A 40 -5.93 -26.68 -3.25
N PHE A 41 -4.81 -26.04 -3.62
CA PHE A 41 -4.39 -25.96 -5.01
C PHE A 41 -4.10 -27.34 -5.61
N VAL A 42 -3.30 -28.16 -4.91
CA VAL A 42 -2.92 -29.51 -5.39
C VAL A 42 -4.14 -30.44 -5.43
N LEU A 43 -4.92 -30.49 -4.35
CA LEU A 43 -6.10 -31.35 -4.26
C LEU A 43 -7.22 -30.87 -5.19
N GLY A 44 -7.43 -29.57 -5.30
CA GLY A 44 -8.43 -28.98 -6.19
C GLY A 44 -8.08 -29.23 -7.65
N LEU A 45 -6.81 -29.15 -8.04
CA LEU A 45 -6.37 -29.49 -9.39
C LEU A 45 -6.56 -30.99 -9.67
N GLY A 46 -6.11 -31.85 -8.75
CA GLY A 46 -6.28 -33.31 -8.89
C GLY A 46 -7.75 -33.72 -9.01
N LEU A 47 -8.61 -33.17 -8.16
CA LEU A 47 -10.06 -33.41 -8.20
C LEU A 47 -10.67 -32.90 -9.51
N THR A 48 -10.27 -31.71 -9.97
CA THR A 48 -10.75 -31.15 -11.23
C THR A 48 -10.40 -32.08 -12.41
N LEU A 49 -9.14 -32.51 -12.51
CA LEU A 49 -8.68 -33.41 -13.57
C LEU A 49 -9.39 -34.77 -13.50
N PHE A 50 -9.58 -35.33 -12.31
CA PHE A 50 -10.31 -36.58 -12.12
C PHE A 50 -11.77 -36.45 -12.55
N VAL A 51 -12.47 -35.37 -12.20
CA VAL A 51 -13.87 -35.19 -12.60
C VAL A 51 -14.00 -34.94 -14.10
N PHE A 52 -13.01 -34.33 -14.75
CA PHE A 52 -12.98 -34.20 -16.21
C PHE A 52 -12.96 -35.55 -16.96
N THR A 53 -12.43 -36.63 -16.36
CA THR A 53 -12.49 -37.97 -16.97
C THR A 53 -13.88 -38.60 -16.87
N LEU A 54 -14.72 -38.13 -15.94
CA LEU A 54 -16.08 -38.62 -15.72
C LEU A 54 -17.15 -37.77 -16.43
N SER A 55 -17.02 -36.45 -16.38
CA SER A 55 -17.97 -35.49 -16.96
C SER A 55 -17.32 -34.15 -17.24
N THR A 56 -17.41 -33.68 -18.48
CA THR A 56 -16.90 -32.37 -18.88
C THR A 56 -17.56 -31.23 -18.10
N TYR A 57 -18.90 -31.26 -17.96
CA TYR A 57 -19.63 -30.24 -17.20
C TYR A 57 -19.33 -30.30 -15.70
N GLY A 58 -19.15 -31.50 -15.15
CA GLY A 58 -18.72 -31.68 -13.76
C GLY A 58 -17.34 -31.10 -13.50
N GLY A 59 -16.38 -31.34 -14.40
CA GLY A 59 -15.02 -30.82 -14.30
C GLY A 59 -14.99 -29.28 -14.33
N ILE A 60 -15.78 -28.67 -15.23
CA ILE A 60 -15.94 -27.20 -15.30
C ILE A 60 -16.52 -26.66 -13.99
N ALA A 61 -17.56 -27.29 -13.44
CA ALA A 61 -18.19 -26.85 -12.19
C ALA A 61 -17.21 -26.91 -10.99
N VAL A 62 -16.48 -28.01 -10.85
CA VAL A 62 -15.47 -28.18 -9.79
C VAL A 62 -14.33 -27.18 -9.94
N LEU A 63 -13.84 -26.97 -11.17
CA LEU A 63 -12.81 -25.96 -11.46
C LEU A 63 -13.28 -24.56 -11.02
N PHE A 64 -14.49 -24.18 -11.41
CA PHE A 64 -15.05 -22.87 -11.08
C PHE A 64 -15.17 -22.67 -9.56
N VAL A 65 -15.71 -23.66 -8.84
CA VAL A 65 -15.79 -23.62 -7.37
C VAL A 65 -14.40 -23.55 -6.74
N SER A 66 -13.44 -24.34 -7.22
CA SER A 66 -12.06 -24.34 -6.72
C SER A 66 -11.39 -22.97 -6.88
N ILE A 67 -11.60 -22.30 -8.02
CA ILE A 67 -11.12 -20.93 -8.27
C ILE A 67 -11.75 -19.93 -7.31
N LEU A 68 -13.08 -19.99 -7.09
CA LEU A 68 -13.76 -19.08 -6.17
C LEU A 68 -13.24 -19.22 -4.73
N VAL A 69 -13.09 -20.46 -4.25
CA VAL A 69 -12.52 -20.75 -2.93
C VAL A 69 -11.09 -20.24 -2.84
N PHE A 70 -10.27 -20.50 -3.86
CA PHE A 70 -8.88 -20.02 -3.90
C PHE A 70 -8.80 -18.49 -3.89
N ALA A 71 -9.65 -17.80 -4.65
CA ALA A 71 -9.73 -16.34 -4.66
C ALA A 71 -10.11 -15.77 -3.28
N PHE A 72 -11.07 -16.39 -2.59
CA PHE A 72 -11.41 -16.05 -1.21
C PHE A 72 -10.21 -16.23 -0.27
N MET A 73 -9.47 -17.34 -0.39
CA MET A 73 -8.27 -17.58 0.41
C MET A 73 -7.18 -16.54 0.14
N VAL A 74 -6.94 -16.17 -1.11
CA VAL A 74 -5.97 -15.11 -1.46
C VAL A 74 -6.36 -13.79 -0.80
N ARG A 75 -7.63 -13.38 -0.88
CA ARG A 75 -8.12 -12.15 -0.24
C ARG A 75 -7.92 -12.17 1.27
N HIS A 76 -8.20 -13.29 1.92
CA HIS A 76 -7.96 -13.45 3.35
C HIS A 76 -6.46 -13.39 3.70
N SER A 77 -5.61 -14.02 2.89
CA SER A 77 -4.15 -13.98 3.04
C SER A 77 -3.60 -12.56 2.94
N LEU A 78 -4.13 -11.74 2.03
CA LEU A 78 -3.72 -10.34 1.89
C LEU A 78 -4.05 -9.53 3.13
N ARG A 79 -5.27 -9.67 3.69
CA ARG A 79 -5.66 -9.01 4.94
C ARG A 79 -4.75 -9.40 6.11
N LEU A 80 -4.42 -10.69 6.20
CA LEU A 80 -3.54 -11.19 7.25
C LEU A 80 -2.13 -10.62 7.13
N GLN A 81 -1.61 -10.52 5.89
CA GLN A 81 -0.32 -9.90 5.60
C GLN A 81 -0.31 -8.42 5.98
N SER A 82 -1.34 -7.65 5.61
CA SER A 82 -1.47 -6.24 6.01
C SER A 82 -1.50 -6.07 7.53
N LYS A 83 -2.18 -6.95 8.26
CA LYS A 83 -2.18 -6.92 9.74
C LYS A 83 -0.80 -7.21 10.32
N ILE A 84 -0.07 -8.16 9.75
CA ILE A 84 1.31 -8.48 10.17
C ILE A 84 2.22 -7.26 9.96
N GLU A 85 2.13 -6.61 8.81
CA GLU A 85 2.91 -5.41 8.48
C GLU A 85 2.57 -4.25 9.42
N PHE A 86 1.30 -4.02 9.69
CA PHE A 86 0.85 -3.02 10.67
C PHE A 86 1.44 -3.27 12.07
N LEU A 87 1.42 -4.53 12.55
CA LEU A 87 2.00 -4.88 13.84
C LEU A 87 3.54 -4.71 13.86
N LYS A 88 4.22 -5.00 12.75
CA LYS A 88 5.66 -4.72 12.62
C LYS A 88 5.94 -3.22 12.66
N ALA A 89 5.16 -2.42 11.94
CA ALA A 89 5.26 -0.96 11.95
C ALA A 89 5.05 -0.41 13.37
N MET A 90 4.01 -0.85 14.09
CA MET A 90 3.78 -0.46 15.48
C MET A 90 4.97 -0.83 16.38
N SER A 91 5.52 -2.05 16.25
CA SER A 91 6.70 -2.46 17.02
C SER A 91 7.90 -1.56 16.73
N GLU A 92 8.14 -1.26 15.45
CA GLU A 92 9.26 -0.45 14.99
C GLU A 92 9.15 1.02 15.41
N ILE A 93 7.95 1.61 15.35
CA ILE A 93 7.68 2.96 15.84
C ILE A 93 8.03 3.03 17.33
N ASN A 94 7.53 2.10 18.14
CA ASN A 94 7.82 2.08 19.58
C ASN A 94 9.33 1.87 19.87
N ARG A 95 10.04 1.09 19.04
CA ARG A 95 11.50 0.97 19.12
C ARG A 95 12.20 2.30 18.85
N LYS A 96 11.79 3.02 17.79
CA LYS A 96 12.33 4.33 17.44
C LYS A 96 12.09 5.37 18.54
N GLU A 97 10.88 5.42 19.12
CA GLU A 97 10.59 6.33 20.23
C GLU A 97 11.43 6.04 21.48
N ALA A 98 11.57 4.76 21.84
CA ALA A 98 12.39 4.37 22.99
C ALA A 98 13.86 4.78 22.83
N ASN A 99 14.41 4.65 21.61
CA ASN A 99 15.77 5.06 21.30
C ASN A 99 15.92 6.59 21.31
N LEU A 100 14.94 7.31 20.76
CA LEU A 100 14.97 8.77 20.69
C LEU A 100 14.97 9.42 22.07
N ILE A 101 14.20 8.90 23.04
CA ILE A 101 14.24 9.39 24.42
C ILE A 101 15.61 9.11 25.06
N GLY A 102 16.27 8.03 24.66
CA GLY A 102 17.67 7.77 25.00
C GLY A 102 18.69 8.62 24.22
N HIS A 103 18.25 9.70 23.56
CA HIS A 103 19.04 10.57 22.69
C HIS A 103 19.72 9.87 21.51
N ASN A 104 19.22 8.70 21.09
CA ASN A 104 19.69 7.99 19.91
C ASN A 104 18.65 8.08 18.79
N PHE A 105 18.85 9.03 17.88
CA PHE A 105 17.94 9.30 16.76
C PHE A 105 18.64 9.36 15.40
N SER A 106 19.86 8.86 15.30
CA SER A 106 20.63 8.76 14.05
C SER A 106 19.96 7.92 12.96
N ASN A 107 19.05 7.01 13.36
CA ASN A 107 18.27 6.17 12.43
C ASN A 107 16.99 6.85 11.90
N LEU A 108 16.74 8.12 12.25
CA LEU A 108 15.62 8.91 11.74
C LEU A 108 16.04 9.75 10.54
N ARG A 109 15.06 10.16 9.73
CA ARG A 109 15.30 10.97 8.53
C ARG A 109 15.88 12.33 8.92
N THR A 110 17.01 12.68 8.33
CA THR A 110 17.77 13.91 8.59
C THR A 110 17.12 15.16 7.97
N GLY A 111 16.42 14.99 6.84
CA GLY A 111 15.80 16.10 6.12
C GLY A 111 16.76 16.88 5.22
N ASP A 112 17.99 16.39 5.00
CA ASP A 112 19.01 17.02 4.17
C ASP A 112 18.50 17.45 2.78
N GLN A 113 17.62 16.63 2.20
CA GLN A 113 17.00 16.89 0.89
C GLN A 113 16.15 18.18 0.82
N PHE A 114 15.79 18.78 1.96
CA PHE A 114 15.02 20.02 2.05
C PHE A 114 15.87 21.23 2.44
N LEU A 115 17.17 21.06 2.68
CA LEU A 115 18.05 22.13 3.12
C LEU A 115 18.33 23.09 1.94
N PRO A 116 17.97 24.38 2.06
CA PRO A 116 18.29 25.37 1.04
C PRO A 116 19.79 25.71 1.07
N LYS A 117 20.34 26.13 -0.08
CA LYS A 117 21.77 26.52 -0.21
C LYS A 117 22.18 27.68 0.70
N SER A 118 21.23 28.56 1.04
CA SER A 118 21.43 29.68 1.97
C SER A 118 20.13 29.91 2.73
N HIS A 119 20.23 30.05 4.05
CA HIS A 119 19.12 30.40 4.93
C HIS A 119 19.64 31.26 6.07
N VAL A 120 18.82 32.17 6.57
CA VAL A 120 19.21 33.17 7.58
C VAL A 120 19.70 32.52 8.88
N TYR A 121 19.18 31.34 9.22
CA TYR A 121 19.45 30.69 10.52
C TYR A 121 19.49 29.15 10.47
N ALA A 122 19.27 28.52 9.32
CA ALA A 122 19.05 27.07 9.29
C ALA A 122 20.30 26.27 9.67
N ALA A 123 21.48 26.78 9.28
CA ALA A 123 22.77 26.17 9.63
C ALA A 123 23.12 26.44 11.10
N ASP A 124 22.96 27.68 11.58
CA ASP A 124 23.35 28.05 12.94
C ASP A 124 22.50 27.37 14.03
N LEU A 125 21.23 27.05 13.71
CA LEU A 125 20.30 26.38 14.63
C LEU A 125 20.12 24.89 14.37
N ASP A 126 20.94 24.29 13.50
CA ASP A 126 20.85 22.88 13.09
C ASP A 126 19.40 22.45 12.78
N ILE A 127 18.71 23.21 11.92
CA ILE A 127 17.28 23.00 11.66
C ILE A 127 17.04 21.71 10.88
N LEU A 128 17.90 21.41 9.91
CA LEU A 128 17.87 20.22 9.04
C LEU A 128 19.25 19.56 9.03
N GLY A 129 19.26 18.26 8.78
CA GLY A 129 20.47 17.45 8.65
C GLY A 129 20.68 16.47 9.80
N ASP A 130 21.89 15.94 9.91
CA ASP A 130 22.22 14.98 10.95
C ASP A 130 22.28 15.65 12.33
N HIS A 131 21.74 14.97 13.34
CA HIS A 131 21.55 15.48 14.70
C HIS A 131 20.70 16.77 14.80
N SER A 132 19.90 17.09 13.78
CA SER A 132 19.11 18.32 13.68
C SER A 132 17.80 18.32 14.49
N LEU A 133 17.23 19.52 14.67
CA LEU A 133 15.89 19.69 15.24
C LEU A 133 14.85 18.90 14.44
N PHE A 134 14.90 18.97 13.10
CA PHE A 134 14.00 18.21 12.23
C PHE A 134 14.09 16.71 12.51
N GLN A 135 15.30 16.14 12.55
CA GLN A 135 15.50 14.71 12.80
C GLN A 135 14.91 14.30 14.16
N TYR A 136 15.00 15.17 15.16
CA TYR A 136 14.45 14.93 16.49
C TYR A 136 12.91 14.96 16.52
N VAL A 137 12.26 15.97 15.92
CA VAL A 137 10.81 16.16 16.03
C VAL A 137 9.99 15.43 14.97
N ASN A 138 10.59 15.05 13.85
CA ASN A 138 9.85 14.50 12.73
C ASN A 138 9.25 13.13 13.02
N ARG A 139 7.94 12.99 12.77
CA ARG A 139 7.14 11.75 12.85
C ARG A 139 6.22 11.54 11.64
N ALA A 140 6.40 12.33 10.58
CA ALA A 140 5.68 12.10 9.34
C ALA A 140 5.98 10.68 8.83
N SER A 141 5.10 10.11 8.02
CA SER A 141 5.37 8.82 7.36
C SER A 141 5.68 8.98 5.87
N THR A 142 5.23 10.08 5.26
CA THR A 142 5.33 10.36 3.82
C THR A 142 6.37 11.43 3.51
N HIS A 143 6.90 11.41 2.28
CA HIS A 143 7.83 12.42 1.79
C HIS A 143 7.22 13.84 1.80
N LEU A 144 5.92 13.95 1.47
CA LEU A 144 5.20 15.22 1.55
C LEU A 144 5.05 15.73 2.98
N GLY A 145 4.80 14.84 3.93
CA GLY A 145 4.73 15.19 5.34
C GLY A 145 6.07 15.70 5.85
N ASP A 146 7.17 15.03 5.45
CA ASP A 146 8.53 15.49 5.73
C ASP A 146 8.78 16.90 5.18
N GLY A 147 8.44 17.13 3.91
CA GLY A 147 8.62 18.45 3.29
C GLY A 147 7.76 19.53 3.94
N THR A 148 6.54 19.19 4.37
CA THR A 148 5.65 20.12 5.09
C THR A 148 6.27 20.55 6.42
N LEU A 149 6.79 19.59 7.20
CA LEU A 149 7.44 19.90 8.47
C LEU A 149 8.74 20.68 8.27
N ALA A 150 9.58 20.28 7.32
CA ALA A 150 10.81 20.99 7.00
C ALA A 150 10.51 22.46 6.66
N ASN A 151 9.50 22.70 5.82
CA ASN A 151 9.07 24.06 5.48
C ASN A 151 8.54 24.83 6.70
N TRP A 152 7.82 24.20 7.63
CA TRP A 152 7.36 24.85 8.85
C TRP A 152 8.49 25.22 9.81
N LEU A 153 9.62 24.50 9.80
CA LEU A 153 10.80 24.84 10.60
C LEU A 153 11.63 25.95 9.93
N LEU A 154 11.70 25.97 8.60
CA LEU A 154 12.41 26.99 7.83
C LEU A 154 11.64 28.31 7.73
N ILE A 155 10.31 28.29 7.74
CA ILE A 155 9.48 29.48 7.55
C ILE A 155 8.53 29.65 8.75
N PRO A 156 8.72 30.72 9.57
CA PRO A 156 7.84 30.99 10.70
C PRO A 156 6.38 31.15 10.28
N ALA A 157 5.47 30.58 11.06
CA ALA A 157 4.04 30.70 10.81
C ALA A 157 3.52 32.11 11.12
N LYS A 158 2.47 32.53 10.38
CA LYS A 158 1.75 33.77 10.68
C LYS A 158 1.00 33.64 12.02
N PRO A 159 0.85 34.73 12.80
CA PRO A 159 0.24 34.68 14.14
C PRO A 159 -1.17 34.07 14.17
N ASN A 160 -1.97 34.30 13.13
CA ASN A 160 -3.34 33.76 13.02
C ASN A 160 -3.40 32.23 12.89
N ILE A 161 -2.33 31.57 12.46
CA ILE A 161 -2.26 30.10 12.31
C ILE A 161 -1.81 29.42 13.62
N LEU A 162 -1.23 30.16 14.57
CA LEU A 162 -0.70 29.58 15.80
C LEU A 162 -1.78 28.98 16.72
N PRO A 163 -2.92 29.66 16.99
CA PRO A 163 -3.97 29.09 17.85
C PRO A 163 -4.49 27.73 17.39
N PRO A 164 -4.94 27.54 16.12
CA PRO A 164 -5.45 26.24 15.70
C PRO A 164 -4.38 25.14 15.72
N ARG A 165 -3.11 25.45 15.40
CA ARG A 165 -2.02 24.47 15.50
C ARG A 165 -1.79 24.01 16.94
N ARG A 166 -1.82 24.94 17.90
CA ARG A 166 -1.63 24.62 19.32
C ARG A 166 -2.77 23.76 19.84
N GLU A 167 -4.00 24.09 19.48
CA GLU A 167 -5.18 23.31 19.83
C GLU A 167 -5.06 21.86 19.31
N SER A 168 -4.69 21.68 18.04
CA SER A 168 -4.47 20.34 17.48
C SER A 168 -3.33 19.57 18.15
N ILE A 169 -2.25 20.25 18.58
CA ILE A 169 -1.15 19.60 19.32
C ILE A 169 -1.63 19.12 20.69
N ILE A 170 -2.39 19.93 21.41
CA ILE A 170 -2.93 19.60 22.74
C ILE A 170 -3.94 18.46 22.64
N GLU A 171 -4.83 18.51 21.64
CA GLU A 171 -5.81 17.45 21.40
C GLU A 171 -5.14 16.08 21.17
N LEU A 172 -4.04 16.07 20.41
CA LEU A 172 -3.34 14.85 20.02
C LEU A 172 -2.27 14.38 21.02
N SER A 173 -1.87 15.20 22.00
CA SER A 173 -0.76 14.88 22.92
C SER A 173 -1.05 13.58 23.69
N ASP A 174 -2.28 13.44 24.17
CA ASP A 174 -2.72 12.36 25.05
C ASP A 174 -3.17 11.11 24.28
N GLN A 175 -3.35 11.22 22.95
CA GLN A 175 -3.83 10.14 22.09
C GLN A 175 -2.69 9.28 21.53
N LEU A 176 -1.84 8.75 22.41
CA LEU A 176 -0.63 8.03 21.99
C LEU A 176 -0.91 6.85 21.03
N SER A 177 -1.92 6.02 21.33
CA SER A 177 -2.28 4.89 20.46
C SER A 177 -2.68 5.37 19.07
N TRP A 178 -3.58 6.34 19.00
CA TRP A 178 -4.06 6.89 17.74
C TRP A 178 -2.92 7.47 16.90
N ARG A 179 -2.02 8.27 17.51
CA ARG A 179 -0.87 8.84 16.80
C ARG A 179 0.03 7.77 16.19
N GLN A 180 0.31 6.70 16.93
CA GLN A 180 1.13 5.60 16.44
C GLN A 180 0.41 4.76 15.37
N GLU A 181 -0.89 4.51 15.53
CA GLU A 181 -1.69 3.79 14.53
C GLU A 181 -1.75 4.58 13.22
N PHE A 182 -1.97 5.89 13.29
CA PHE A 182 -1.93 6.78 12.13
C PHE A 182 -0.56 6.78 11.46
N GLN A 183 0.53 6.89 12.24
CA GLN A 183 1.89 6.78 11.72
C GLN A 183 2.14 5.41 11.07
N ALA A 184 1.66 4.32 11.69
CA ALA A 184 1.78 2.95 11.20
C ALA A 184 1.05 2.73 9.87
N SER A 185 -0.10 3.37 9.65
CA SER A 185 -0.82 3.33 8.38
C SER A 185 0.01 3.85 7.21
N GLY A 186 0.86 4.86 7.44
CA GLY A 186 1.79 5.38 6.44
C GLY A 186 3.18 4.73 6.45
N PHE A 187 3.49 3.86 7.42
CA PHE A 187 4.86 3.41 7.68
C PHE A 187 5.46 2.54 6.56
N SER A 188 4.61 1.77 5.87
CA SER A 188 5.02 0.91 4.76
C SER A 188 5.08 1.65 3.42
N ILE A 189 4.65 2.92 3.38
CA ILE A 189 4.72 3.74 2.17
C ILE A 189 6.20 4.07 1.94
N LYS A 190 6.74 3.56 0.83
CA LYS A 190 8.06 3.92 0.33
C LYS A 190 7.87 4.93 -0.80
N ASP A 191 7.33 6.10 -0.47
CA ASP A 191 7.12 7.16 -1.43
C ASP A 191 8.41 7.95 -1.65
N ALA A 192 8.91 7.91 -2.88
CA ALA A 192 9.86 8.90 -3.35
C ALA A 192 9.09 10.16 -3.80
N LYS A 193 9.75 11.32 -3.76
CA LYS A 193 9.23 12.56 -4.37
C LYS A 193 8.66 12.33 -5.77
N ARG A 194 9.38 11.53 -6.57
CA ARG A 194 9.03 11.16 -7.94
C ARG A 194 7.68 10.46 -8.04
N ASP A 195 7.34 9.60 -7.10
CA ASP A 195 6.09 8.83 -7.15
C ASP A 195 4.88 9.76 -7.01
N PHE A 196 5.00 10.78 -6.15
CA PHE A 196 3.98 11.80 -6.02
C PHE A 196 3.90 12.71 -7.27
N ASP A 197 5.05 13.13 -7.81
CA ASP A 197 5.08 13.97 -9.01
C ASP A 197 4.40 13.26 -10.20
N ILE A 198 4.65 11.96 -10.38
CA ILE A 198 3.98 11.11 -11.38
C ILE A 198 2.47 11.07 -11.14
N LEU A 199 2.02 10.85 -9.90
CA LEU A 199 0.59 10.82 -9.59
C LEU A 199 -0.08 12.18 -9.85
N LEU A 200 0.60 13.27 -9.53
CA LEU A 200 0.10 14.62 -9.76
C LEU A 200 0.02 14.96 -11.26
N GLU A 201 0.97 14.46 -12.04
CA GLU A 201 0.97 14.56 -13.50
C GLU A 201 -0.18 13.73 -14.09
N TRP A 202 -0.33 12.48 -13.66
CA TRP A 202 -1.44 11.61 -14.06
C TRP A 202 -2.81 12.20 -13.74
N MET A 203 -2.98 12.86 -12.60
CA MET A 203 -4.22 13.57 -12.26
C MET A 203 -4.53 14.77 -13.18
N LYS A 204 -3.52 15.32 -13.86
CA LYS A 204 -3.67 16.43 -14.82
C LYS A 204 -3.89 15.92 -16.25
N GLU A 205 -3.65 14.64 -16.52
CA GLU A 205 -3.92 14.05 -17.82
C GLU A 205 -5.41 14.08 -18.14
N LYS A 206 -5.72 14.37 -19.41
CA LYS A 206 -7.12 14.42 -19.85
C LYS A 206 -7.64 13.00 -19.99
N PRO A 207 -8.89 12.71 -19.57
CA PRO A 207 -9.46 11.37 -19.71
C PRO A 207 -9.68 11.03 -21.19
N VAL A 208 -8.73 10.30 -21.77
CA VAL A 208 -8.74 9.84 -23.17
C VAL A 208 -10.00 9.03 -23.48
N LEU A 209 -10.48 8.26 -22.49
CA LEU A 209 -11.72 7.47 -22.57
C LEU A 209 -12.98 8.32 -22.70
N LEU A 210 -12.96 9.58 -22.27
CA LEU A 210 -14.09 10.49 -22.32
C LEU A 210 -14.12 11.36 -23.58
N THR A 211 -13.02 11.43 -24.34
CA THR A 211 -12.88 12.36 -25.47
C THR A 211 -13.19 11.75 -26.84
N LYS A 212 -13.09 10.42 -27.02
CA LYS A 212 -13.30 9.75 -28.32
C LYS A 212 -14.44 8.74 -28.28
N ASN A 213 -15.51 8.97 -29.06
CA ASN A 213 -16.71 8.13 -29.06
C ASN A 213 -16.46 6.67 -29.49
N TRP A 214 -15.56 6.41 -30.45
CA TRP A 214 -15.26 5.04 -30.89
C TRP A 214 -14.57 4.20 -29.80
N VAL A 215 -13.74 4.83 -28.95
CA VAL A 215 -13.05 4.20 -27.81
C VAL A 215 -14.05 3.75 -26.76
N ARG A 216 -15.09 4.57 -26.51
CA ARG A 216 -16.21 4.24 -25.61
C ARG A 216 -17.00 3.03 -26.12
N TRP A 217 -17.33 2.99 -27.41
CA TRP A 217 -18.04 1.84 -28.00
C TRP A 217 -17.18 0.57 -27.98
N ALA A 218 -15.88 0.67 -28.33
CA ALA A 218 -14.96 -0.46 -28.28
C ALA A 218 -14.84 -1.05 -26.87
N TYR A 219 -14.79 -0.21 -25.82
CA TYR A 219 -14.73 -0.65 -24.43
C TYR A 219 -15.97 -1.46 -24.00
N TRP A 220 -17.17 -1.07 -24.43
CA TRP A 220 -18.40 -1.80 -24.13
C TRP A 220 -18.60 -3.03 -25.00
N LEU A 221 -18.24 -2.96 -26.28
CA LEU A 221 -18.46 -4.04 -27.25
C LEU A 221 -17.42 -5.16 -27.12
N ALA A 222 -16.18 -4.87 -26.71
CA ALA A 222 -15.13 -5.88 -26.54
C ALA A 222 -15.50 -7.02 -25.57
N PRO A 223 -15.97 -6.76 -24.32
CA PRO A 223 -16.36 -7.84 -23.42
C PRO A 223 -17.61 -8.60 -23.91
N ILE A 224 -18.56 -7.91 -24.55
CA ILE A 224 -19.76 -8.55 -25.13
C ILE A 224 -19.33 -9.50 -26.26
N TRP A 225 -18.47 -9.03 -27.17
CA TRP A 225 -17.92 -9.86 -28.24
C TRP A 225 -17.16 -11.06 -27.69
N PHE A 226 -16.35 -10.87 -26.64
CA PHE A 226 -15.61 -11.97 -26.01
C PHE A 226 -16.55 -13.04 -25.43
N ILE A 227 -17.63 -12.62 -24.77
CA ILE A 227 -18.64 -13.55 -24.22
C ILE A 227 -19.38 -14.27 -25.35
N VAL A 228 -19.85 -13.53 -26.36
CA VAL A 228 -20.59 -14.09 -27.51
C VAL A 228 -19.71 -15.05 -28.31
N SER A 229 -18.46 -14.68 -28.59
CA SER A 229 -17.54 -15.52 -29.33
C SER A 229 -17.22 -16.80 -28.56
N THR A 230 -17.03 -16.71 -27.25
CA THR A 230 -16.79 -17.88 -26.39
C THR A 230 -18.02 -18.79 -26.37
N TYR A 231 -19.22 -18.24 -26.25
CA TYR A 231 -20.47 -19.01 -26.30
C TYR A 231 -20.68 -19.73 -27.65
N LEU A 232 -20.44 -19.04 -28.77
CA LEU A 232 -20.53 -19.63 -30.11
C LEU A 232 -19.49 -20.73 -30.34
N CYS A 233 -18.27 -20.55 -29.82
CA CYS A 233 -17.22 -21.58 -29.85
C CYS A 233 -17.49 -22.77 -28.92
N PHE A 234 -18.44 -22.67 -27.99
CA PHE A 234 -18.86 -23.79 -27.15
C PHE A 234 -20.06 -24.54 -27.72
N THR A 235 -20.93 -23.86 -28.48
CA THR A 235 -22.22 -24.40 -28.93
C THR A 235 -22.26 -24.85 -30.39
N VAL A 236 -21.48 -24.19 -31.27
CA VAL A 236 -21.58 -24.39 -32.73
C VAL A 236 -20.23 -24.75 -33.36
N LEU A 237 -19.14 -24.13 -32.91
CA LEU A 237 -17.80 -24.31 -33.49
C LEU A 237 -16.92 -25.19 -32.58
N ASN A 238 -16.00 -25.97 -33.15
CA ASN A 238 -15.03 -26.76 -32.39
C ASN A 238 -14.02 -25.86 -31.64
N LEU A 239 -13.45 -26.35 -30.53
CA LEU A 239 -12.55 -25.61 -29.63
C LEU A 239 -11.35 -24.95 -30.35
N TYR A 240 -10.93 -25.50 -31.48
CA TYR A 240 -9.82 -25.00 -32.32
C TYR A 240 -10.04 -23.56 -32.83
N TYR A 241 -11.29 -23.14 -33.04
CA TYR A 241 -11.60 -21.80 -33.55
C TYR A 241 -11.50 -20.69 -32.49
N LEU A 242 -11.27 -21.03 -31.21
CA LEU A 242 -11.08 -20.04 -30.15
C LEU A 242 -9.91 -19.09 -30.43
N ILE A 243 -8.83 -19.59 -31.04
CA ILE A 243 -7.64 -18.80 -31.35
C ILE A 243 -7.97 -17.71 -32.40
N LEU A 244 -8.78 -18.06 -33.40
CA LEU A 244 -9.28 -17.13 -34.43
C LEU A 244 -10.32 -16.15 -33.85
N ALA A 245 -11.20 -16.65 -32.98
CA ALA A 245 -12.25 -15.85 -32.34
C ALA A 245 -11.69 -14.82 -31.34
N TRP A 246 -10.61 -15.15 -30.63
CA TRP A 246 -9.94 -14.27 -29.68
C TRP A 246 -8.94 -13.30 -30.32
N GLY A 247 -8.49 -13.57 -31.56
CA GLY A 247 -7.58 -12.69 -32.29
C GLY A 247 -8.14 -11.28 -32.51
N ILE A 248 -9.44 -11.16 -32.83
CA ILE A 248 -10.09 -9.87 -33.08
C ILE A 248 -10.19 -9.02 -31.79
N PRO A 249 -10.69 -9.56 -30.65
CA PRO A 249 -10.65 -8.86 -29.36
C PRO A 249 -9.25 -8.44 -28.93
N LEU A 250 -8.25 -9.31 -29.08
CA LEU A 250 -6.88 -9.01 -28.69
C LEU A 250 -6.27 -7.91 -29.56
N TRP A 251 -6.60 -7.88 -30.86
CA TRP A 251 -6.18 -6.80 -31.76
C TRP A 251 -6.87 -5.47 -31.47
N ILE A 252 -8.17 -5.48 -31.15
CA ILE A 252 -8.89 -4.28 -30.72
C ILE A 252 -8.30 -3.77 -29.40
N HIS A 253 -8.00 -4.68 -28.47
CA HIS A 253 -7.38 -4.34 -27.20
C HIS A 253 -5.96 -3.78 -27.38
N SER A 254 -5.13 -4.35 -28.24
CA SER A 254 -3.78 -3.83 -28.50
C SER A 254 -3.83 -2.43 -29.11
N ARG A 255 -4.74 -2.18 -30.07
CA ARG A 255 -4.97 -0.84 -30.64
C ARG A 255 -5.50 0.17 -29.62
N PHE A 256 -6.33 -0.28 -28.69
CA PHE A 256 -6.82 0.53 -27.58
C PHE A 256 -5.67 0.92 -26.63
N MET A 257 -4.80 -0.03 -26.28
CA MET A 257 -3.62 0.21 -25.45
C MET A 257 -2.62 1.16 -26.12
N GLU A 258 -2.37 1.03 -27.43
CA GLU A 258 -1.53 1.99 -28.18
C GLU A 258 -2.02 3.44 -28.13
N VAL A 259 -3.34 3.65 -28.01
CA VAL A 259 -3.94 5.00 -27.93
C VAL A 259 -3.87 5.55 -26.50
N ILE A 260 -3.88 4.69 -25.49
CA ILE A 260 -3.70 5.07 -24.09
C ILE A 260 -2.23 5.37 -23.80
N ASP A 261 -1.29 4.54 -24.27
CA ASP A 261 0.14 4.72 -24.04
C ASP A 261 0.73 5.97 -24.73
N LYS A 262 0.04 6.51 -25.73
CA LYS A 262 0.47 7.70 -26.50
C LYS A 262 -0.19 9.01 -26.06
N ALA A 263 -1.14 8.97 -25.13
CA ALA A 263 -1.97 10.10 -24.75
C ALA A 263 -1.70 10.52 -23.31
#